data_AF-A0A4S2URB9-F1
#
_entry.id   AF-A0A4S2URB9-F1
#
_cell.length_a   1.000
_cell.length_b   1.000
_cell.length_c   1.000
_cell.angle_alpha   90.00
_cell.angle_beta   90.00
_cell.angle_gamma   90.00
#
_symmetry.space_group_name_H-M   'P 1'
#
loop_
_entity.id
_entity.type
_entity.pdbx_description
1 polymer ?
#
loop_
_entity_poly.entity_id
_entity_poly.type
_entity_poly.pdbx_seq_one_letter_code
_entity_poly.pdbx_strand_id
1 'polypeptide(L)'
;MRQGTALAPEGEWMYGSHNGRFGVRGVAAAAGLLLLLTGCSASDDGKGDGKGDGGRAGASEGADGTGGGNPAGIGQRPADTVPYWVNPDGTAARQVAAYTKDGNEEAAALIRRIAEQPVGEWVGAENPEAEAKGYTEAAAKADRQALLVLYNIPHRDCGQFSKGGAADGDAYRAWVEAVARGIGDRGATVVLEPDAVVHLVDGCTPRQLHEERYDLLRGAVERLKKQPGTRVYLDAGNAGWRTADALFDPLRRAGIEGADGFAVNVSNFQTTADSTEFGRQLSAKVGGKPFVVDTSRNGSGPYTASDSEETWCNPPGRALGEPPTTDTGDDLVDAYLWIKRPGESDGDCRGGPKAGEWWPAYALDLVRAAKKG
;
A
#
# COMPACT_ATOMS: atom_id res chain seq x y z
N MET A 1 -30.59 -57.42 -20.09
CA MET A 1 -30.69 -57.27 -21.56
C MET A 1 -31.25 -55.88 -21.86
N ARG A 2 -30.51 -55.11 -22.68
CA ARG A 2 -30.86 -53.90 -23.47
C ARG A 2 -31.45 -52.70 -22.71
N GLN A 3 -30.68 -51.63 -22.45
CA GLN A 3 -30.18 -50.55 -23.33
C GLN A 3 -31.17 -49.38 -23.51
N GLY A 4 -30.67 -48.14 -23.31
CA GLY A 4 -31.36 -46.90 -23.71
C GLY A 4 -30.84 -45.63 -23.05
N THR A 5 -29.69 -45.13 -23.49
CA THR A 5 -29.08 -43.82 -23.19
C THR A 5 -29.62 -42.69 -24.11
N ALA A 6 -29.70 -41.45 -23.61
CA ALA A 6 -29.61 -40.19 -24.39
C ALA A 6 -29.35 -39.03 -23.38
N LEU A 7 -28.16 -38.43 -23.30
CA LEU A 7 -27.50 -37.42 -24.17
C LEU A 7 -28.13 -36.02 -24.14
N ALA A 8 -27.30 -35.07 -23.70
CA ALA A 8 -27.47 -33.62 -23.72
C ALA A 8 -27.24 -33.03 -25.14
N PRO A 9 -27.63 -31.77 -25.39
CA PRO A 9 -27.04 -30.97 -26.44
C PRO A 9 -26.08 -29.90 -25.89
N GLU A 10 -24.85 -29.94 -26.41
CA GLU A 10 -23.92 -28.82 -26.43
C GLU A 10 -24.42 -27.75 -27.42
N GLY A 11 -24.25 -26.47 -27.05
CA GLY A 11 -24.49 -25.33 -27.92
C GLY A 11 -23.16 -24.66 -28.27
N GLU A 12 -22.67 -24.94 -29.48
CA GLU A 12 -21.56 -24.25 -30.13
C GLU A 12 -21.89 -22.77 -30.36
N TRP A 13 -21.01 -21.86 -29.92
CA TRP A 13 -20.99 -20.48 -30.40
C TRP A 13 -19.88 -20.33 -31.44
N MET A 14 -20.30 -20.29 -32.69
CA MET A 14 -19.45 -20.09 -33.86
C MET A 14 -18.91 -18.67 -33.94
N TYR A 15 -17.61 -18.58 -34.26
CA TYR A 15 -16.89 -17.40 -34.71
C TYR A 15 -17.55 -16.78 -35.96
N GLY A 16 -17.89 -15.49 -35.88
CA GLY A 16 -18.33 -14.68 -37.01
C GLY A 16 -17.30 -13.60 -37.36
N SER A 17 -16.46 -13.88 -38.35
CA SER A 17 -15.57 -12.92 -39.01
C SER A 17 -16.38 -11.85 -39.75
N HIS A 18 -16.12 -10.56 -39.47
CA HIS A 18 -16.51 -9.45 -40.34
C HIS A 18 -15.26 -8.67 -40.74
N ASN A 19 -14.96 -8.70 -42.04
CA ASN A 19 -13.93 -7.93 -42.69
C ASN A 19 -14.63 -7.02 -43.71
N GLY A 20 -14.46 -5.69 -43.63
CA GLY A 20 -15.20 -4.79 -44.52
C GLY A 20 -14.97 -3.28 -44.37
N ARG A 21 -13.80 -2.82 -44.83
CA ARG A 21 -13.53 -1.54 -45.52
C ARG A 21 -13.60 -0.19 -44.77
N PHE A 22 -12.40 0.29 -44.46
CA PHE A 22 -11.80 1.61 -44.75
C PHE A 22 -12.70 2.75 -45.24
N GLY A 23 -12.71 3.82 -44.44
CA GLY A 23 -12.97 5.20 -44.85
C GLY A 23 -12.10 6.14 -44.02
N VAL A 24 -10.95 6.53 -44.56
CA VAL A 24 -10.03 7.51 -43.95
C VAL A 24 -10.55 8.92 -44.26
N ARG A 25 -10.80 9.72 -43.22
CA ARG A 25 -10.75 11.18 -43.31
C ARG A 25 -9.96 11.71 -42.12
N GLY A 26 -8.79 12.24 -42.43
CA GLY A 26 -7.88 12.84 -41.46
C GLY A 26 -8.40 14.17 -40.93
N VAL A 27 -8.00 14.46 -39.70
CA VAL A 27 -7.88 15.81 -39.18
C VAL A 27 -6.52 15.85 -38.48
N ALA A 28 -5.58 16.55 -39.09
CA ALA A 28 -4.31 16.89 -38.48
C ALA A 28 -4.55 18.04 -37.49
N ALA A 29 -4.19 17.84 -36.23
CA ALA A 29 -4.04 18.92 -35.26
C ALA A 29 -2.56 19.00 -34.90
N ALA A 30 -1.87 19.96 -35.53
CA ALA A 30 -0.54 20.39 -35.13
C ALA A 30 -0.67 21.28 -33.90
N ALA A 31 -0.10 20.86 -32.76
CA ALA A 31 0.12 21.73 -31.62
C ALA A 31 1.63 22.01 -31.55
N GLY A 32 1.98 23.23 -31.93
CA GLY A 32 3.35 23.73 -31.96
C GLY A 32 3.89 23.97 -30.55
N LEU A 33 5.12 23.51 -30.35
CA LEU A 33 5.97 23.80 -29.21
C LEU A 33 6.50 25.24 -29.36
N LEU A 34 6.21 26.12 -28.41
CA LEU A 34 6.80 27.46 -28.33
C LEU A 34 7.45 27.63 -26.95
N LEU A 35 8.76 27.37 -26.93
CA LEU A 35 9.69 27.80 -25.89
C LEU A 35 10.02 29.27 -26.14
N LEU A 36 9.66 30.15 -25.20
CA LEU A 36 10.18 31.51 -25.12
C LEU A 36 11.07 31.64 -23.88
N LEU A 37 12.37 31.59 -24.12
CA LEU A 37 13.40 32.16 -23.25
C LEU A 37 13.68 33.59 -23.72
N THR A 38 13.83 34.49 -22.73
CA THR A 38 14.41 35.85 -22.71
C THR A 38 13.47 36.71 -21.87
N GLY A 39 13.88 37.46 -20.84
CA GLY A 39 15.18 37.92 -20.39
C GLY A 39 14.93 39.30 -19.77
N CYS A 40 15.62 39.68 -18.70
CA CYS A 40 16.00 41.06 -18.42
C CYS A 40 16.99 41.11 -17.26
N SER A 41 18.09 41.80 -17.51
CA SER A 41 19.24 42.02 -16.64
C SER A 41 19.13 43.37 -15.92
N ALA A 42 20.01 43.51 -14.92
CA ALA A 42 20.68 44.72 -14.44
C ALA A 42 19.92 45.71 -13.53
N SER A 43 20.50 45.96 -12.34
CA SER A 43 21.28 47.17 -12.07
C SER A 43 22.04 47.08 -10.74
N ASP A 44 23.36 47.25 -10.87
CA ASP A 44 24.41 47.85 -10.02
C ASP A 44 24.16 48.35 -8.58
N ASP A 45 25.15 47.97 -7.75
CA ASP A 45 26.03 48.76 -6.88
C ASP A 45 25.49 49.73 -5.81
N GLY A 46 25.94 49.48 -4.57
CA GLY A 46 25.82 50.40 -3.45
C GLY A 46 26.44 49.88 -2.16
N LYS A 47 27.78 49.85 -2.08
CA LYS A 47 28.57 49.58 -0.88
C LYS A 47 28.49 50.80 0.07
N GLY A 48 28.16 50.58 1.34
CA GLY A 48 28.16 51.63 2.36
C GLY A 48 28.14 51.05 3.78
N ASP A 49 29.30 51.08 4.43
CA ASP A 49 29.52 50.69 5.83
C ASP A 49 28.85 51.68 6.80
N GLY A 50 28.29 51.16 7.90
CA GLY A 50 27.71 51.99 8.96
C GLY A 50 27.29 51.21 10.20
N LYS A 51 28.24 51.03 11.15
CA LYS A 51 28.02 50.61 12.53
C LYS A 51 27.12 51.62 13.28
N GLY A 52 26.17 51.14 14.08
CA GLY A 52 25.42 51.97 15.02
C GLY A 52 24.39 51.18 15.84
N ASP A 53 24.76 50.92 17.10
CA ASP A 53 24.03 50.21 18.16
C ASP A 53 22.75 50.93 18.62
N GLY A 54 21.76 50.20 19.16
CA GLY A 54 20.60 50.82 19.81
C GLY A 54 19.35 49.95 19.95
N GLY A 55 19.27 49.18 21.04
CA GLY A 55 18.26 48.14 21.26
C GLY A 55 16.80 48.60 21.40
N ARG A 56 15.90 47.64 21.17
CA ARG A 56 14.58 47.59 21.82
C ARG A 56 14.07 46.16 21.91
N ALA A 57 13.42 45.90 23.04
CA ALA A 57 12.86 44.65 23.53
C ALA A 57 11.85 43.97 22.59
N GLY A 58 11.75 42.64 22.70
CA GLY A 58 10.52 41.91 22.40
C GLY A 58 10.72 40.48 21.87
N ALA A 59 10.12 39.53 22.61
CA ALA A 59 9.52 38.28 22.15
C ALA A 59 10.39 37.09 21.69
N SER A 60 10.11 35.96 22.37
CA SER A 60 10.11 34.57 21.90
C SER A 60 11.21 34.10 20.94
N GLU A 61 12.11 33.26 21.44
CA GLU A 61 12.85 32.34 20.58
C GLU A 61 11.87 31.28 20.06
N GLY A 62 11.39 31.55 18.85
CA GLY A 62 10.67 30.63 18.01
C GLY A 62 11.60 29.59 17.41
N ALA A 63 10.95 28.49 17.04
CA ALA A 63 11.43 27.56 16.07
C ALA A 63 11.81 28.30 14.78
N ASP A 64 13.05 28.11 14.33
CA ASP A 64 13.44 28.36 12.95
C ASP A 64 14.19 27.14 12.42
N GLY A 65 13.48 26.41 11.57
CA GLY A 65 13.97 25.31 10.78
C GLY A 65 13.19 25.26 9.48
N THR A 66 13.37 26.27 8.62
CA THR A 66 12.83 26.26 7.27
C THR A 66 13.63 25.30 6.40
N GLY A 67 13.00 24.19 6.03
CA GLY A 67 13.60 23.16 5.18
C GLY A 67 12.68 21.98 4.83
N GLY A 68 11.41 22.28 4.46
CA GLY A 68 10.51 21.42 3.66
C GLY A 68 9.91 20.16 4.32
N GLY A 69 8.56 20.07 4.38
CA GLY A 69 7.85 18.79 4.46
C GLY A 69 7.12 18.42 5.77
N ASN A 70 6.56 19.37 6.52
CA ASN A 70 5.64 19.02 7.62
C ASN A 70 4.62 20.14 7.96
N PRO A 71 3.77 20.56 7.01
CA PRO A 71 2.83 21.65 7.23
C PRO A 71 1.75 21.34 8.29
N ALA A 72 1.52 20.04 8.57
CA ALA A 72 0.54 19.59 9.55
C ALA A 72 1.12 19.36 10.97
N GLY A 73 2.44 19.49 11.14
CA GLY A 73 3.11 19.22 12.43
C GLY A 73 2.99 17.77 12.90
N ILE A 74 3.01 16.81 11.98
CA ILE A 74 2.93 15.38 12.26
C ILE A 74 4.27 14.88 12.81
N GLY A 75 4.23 14.28 14.01
CA GLY A 75 5.39 13.72 14.67
C GLY A 75 5.52 12.21 14.47
N GLN A 76 6.69 11.67 14.84
CA GLN A 76 6.89 10.23 14.93
C GLN A 76 6.21 9.65 16.18
N ARG A 77 5.79 8.38 16.12
CA ARG A 77 5.34 7.63 17.30
C ARG A 77 6.55 7.23 18.18
N PRO A 78 6.32 6.96 19.49
CA PRO A 78 7.35 6.37 20.35
C PRO A 78 7.89 5.07 19.73
N ALA A 79 9.22 4.95 19.62
CA ALA A 79 9.87 3.84 18.91
C ALA A 79 9.66 2.48 19.60
N ASP A 80 9.43 2.50 20.91
CA ASP A 80 9.09 1.35 21.76
C ASP A 80 7.66 0.86 21.54
N THR A 81 6.75 1.73 21.09
CA THR A 81 5.41 1.33 20.66
C THR A 81 5.47 0.71 19.26
N VAL A 82 6.07 1.44 18.32
CA VAL A 82 6.18 1.03 16.92
C VAL A 82 7.45 1.61 16.28
N PRO A 83 8.29 0.78 15.62
CA PRO A 83 9.58 1.24 15.09
C PRO A 83 9.48 1.89 13.70
N TYR A 84 8.28 1.98 13.13
CA TYR A 84 8.08 2.43 11.75
C TYR A 84 7.95 3.94 11.64
N TRP A 85 8.41 4.46 10.51
CA TRP A 85 8.36 5.86 10.17
C TRP A 85 6.93 6.32 9.89
N VAL A 86 6.55 7.45 10.50
CA VAL A 86 5.36 8.22 10.16
C VAL A 86 5.75 9.21 9.07
N ASN A 87 5.12 9.12 7.91
CA ASN A 87 5.38 10.03 6.81
C ASN A 87 4.67 11.39 7.03
N PRO A 88 5.41 12.47 7.36
CA PRO A 88 4.81 13.78 7.66
C PRO A 88 4.22 14.46 6.42
N ASP A 89 4.52 13.95 5.23
CA ASP A 89 4.01 14.43 3.94
C ASP A 89 3.01 13.45 3.30
N GLY A 90 2.58 12.40 4.02
CA GLY A 90 1.61 11.41 3.54
C GLY A 90 0.24 12.01 3.17
N THR A 91 -0.61 11.24 2.48
CA THR A 91 -1.94 11.70 2.02
C THR A 91 -2.81 12.24 3.16
N ALA A 92 -2.87 11.54 4.29
CA ALA A 92 -3.57 11.99 5.49
C ALA A 92 -2.95 13.28 6.08
N ALA A 93 -1.63 13.39 6.16
CA ALA A 93 -0.95 14.58 6.68
C ALA A 93 -1.22 15.82 5.81
N ARG A 94 -1.19 15.67 4.47
CA ARG A 94 -1.58 16.73 3.54
C ARG A 94 -3.04 17.14 3.71
N GLN A 95 -3.93 16.18 3.98
CA GLN A 95 -5.34 16.48 4.27
C GLN A 95 -5.53 17.22 5.60
N VAL A 96 -4.75 16.91 6.64
CA VAL A 96 -4.74 17.68 7.90
C VAL A 96 -4.33 19.13 7.62
N ALA A 97 -3.25 19.34 6.86
CA ALA A 97 -2.79 20.68 6.49
C ALA A 97 -3.85 21.44 5.69
N ALA A 98 -4.54 20.78 4.75
CA ALA A 98 -5.62 21.37 3.98
C ALA A 98 -6.80 21.80 4.89
N TYR A 99 -7.30 20.91 5.76
CA TYR A 99 -8.40 21.26 6.67
C TYR A 99 -8.03 22.35 7.68
N THR A 100 -6.79 22.35 8.19
CA THR A 100 -6.30 23.41 9.08
C THR A 100 -6.28 24.76 8.35
N LYS A 101 -5.77 24.79 7.11
CA LYS A 101 -5.76 25.99 6.27
C LYS A 101 -7.16 26.53 5.97
N ASP A 102 -8.14 25.64 5.81
CA ASP A 102 -9.53 25.98 5.57
C ASP A 102 -10.31 26.34 6.85
N GLY A 103 -9.67 26.30 8.03
CA GLY A 103 -10.29 26.57 9.33
C GLY A 103 -11.22 25.45 9.83
N ASN A 104 -11.19 24.28 9.20
CA ASN A 104 -11.98 23.10 9.61
C ASN A 104 -11.21 22.25 10.62
N GLU A 105 -11.03 22.80 11.83
CA GLU A 105 -10.26 22.18 12.90
C GLU A 105 -10.82 20.82 13.35
N GLU A 106 -12.15 20.65 13.30
CA GLU A 106 -12.79 19.39 13.66
C GLU A 106 -12.38 18.26 12.70
N ALA A 107 -12.48 18.50 11.39
CA ALA A 107 -12.06 17.52 10.40
C ALA A 107 -10.54 17.30 10.42
N ALA A 108 -9.76 18.36 10.64
CA ALA A 108 -8.31 18.26 10.81
C ALA A 108 -7.94 17.34 11.98
N ALA A 109 -8.59 17.51 13.14
CA ALA A 109 -8.37 16.69 14.33
C ALA A 109 -8.77 15.22 14.10
N LEU A 110 -9.84 14.96 13.35
CA LEU A 110 -10.24 13.60 12.98
C LEU A 110 -9.19 12.94 12.08
N ILE A 111 -8.79 13.59 10.99
CA ILE A 111 -7.79 13.01 10.06
C ILE A 111 -6.41 12.91 10.69
N ARG A 112 -6.07 13.77 11.67
CA ARG A 112 -4.82 13.68 12.43
C ARG A 112 -4.65 12.33 13.13
N ARG A 113 -5.75 11.69 13.57
CA ARG A 113 -5.72 10.32 14.12
C ARG A 113 -5.20 9.28 13.12
N ILE A 114 -5.34 9.53 11.82
CA ILE A 114 -4.73 8.71 10.77
C ILE A 114 -3.29 9.16 10.52
N ALA A 115 -3.09 10.47 10.32
CA ALA A 115 -1.81 11.04 9.91
C ALA A 115 -0.67 10.80 10.91
N GLU A 116 -0.97 10.64 12.20
CA GLU A 116 0.03 10.38 13.24
C GLU A 116 0.48 8.92 13.34
N GLN A 117 -0.12 8.00 12.57
CA GLN A 117 0.27 6.59 12.58
C GLN A 117 1.21 6.24 11.41
N PRO A 118 2.17 5.33 11.60
CA PRO A 118 2.92 4.80 10.48
C PRO A 118 2.00 3.93 9.62
N VAL A 119 2.10 4.09 8.30
CA VAL A 119 1.32 3.33 7.32
C VAL A 119 2.25 2.71 6.28
N GLY A 120 1.75 1.75 5.52
CA GLY A 120 2.48 1.20 4.37
C GLY A 120 2.77 2.27 3.32
N GLU A 121 4.02 2.38 2.90
CA GLU A 121 4.45 3.14 1.73
C GLU A 121 4.47 2.22 0.51
N TRP A 122 3.46 2.37 -0.34
CA TRP A 122 3.24 1.53 -1.52
C TRP A 122 4.15 2.03 -2.66
N VAL A 123 5.14 1.22 -3.03
CA VAL A 123 6.13 1.61 -4.03
C VAL A 123 5.54 1.52 -5.44
N GLY A 124 5.63 2.60 -6.20
CA GLY A 124 5.11 2.74 -7.55
C GLY A 124 5.88 1.93 -8.60
N ALA A 125 5.28 1.77 -9.78
CA ALA A 125 5.86 1.00 -10.88
C ALA A 125 6.91 1.78 -11.67
N GLU A 126 6.79 3.12 -11.70
CA GLU A 126 7.51 4.00 -12.61
C GLU A 126 8.92 4.33 -12.12
N ASN A 127 9.09 4.65 -10.82
CA ASN A 127 10.37 5.07 -10.23
C ASN A 127 10.72 4.33 -8.92
N PRO A 128 10.70 2.99 -8.91
CA PRO A 128 10.80 2.19 -7.68
C PRO A 128 12.07 2.45 -6.84
N GLU A 129 13.22 2.63 -7.50
CA GLU A 129 14.48 2.86 -6.80
C GLU A 129 14.48 4.21 -6.09
N ALA A 130 14.00 5.26 -6.75
CA ALA A 130 13.96 6.60 -6.18
C ALA A 130 12.95 6.69 -5.04
N GLU A 131 11.78 6.07 -5.18
CA GLU A 131 10.75 6.03 -4.13
C GLU A 131 11.23 5.22 -2.91
N ALA A 132 11.70 3.99 -3.10
CA ALA A 132 12.23 3.17 -2.00
C ALA A 132 13.41 3.85 -1.30
N LYS A 133 14.30 4.52 -2.06
CA LYS A 133 15.37 5.34 -1.50
C LYS A 133 14.84 6.50 -0.68
N GLY A 134 13.91 7.28 -1.22
CA GLY A 134 13.31 8.42 -0.52
C GLY A 134 12.66 8.02 0.80
N TYR A 135 11.86 6.96 0.80
CA TYR A 135 11.21 6.45 2.02
C TYR A 135 12.23 5.93 3.04
N THR A 136 13.21 5.13 2.61
CA THR A 136 14.20 4.57 3.53
C THR A 136 15.18 5.61 4.07
N GLU A 137 15.58 6.60 3.28
CA GLU A 137 16.41 7.72 3.75
C GLU A 137 15.64 8.61 4.75
N ALA A 138 14.36 8.90 4.48
CA ALA A 138 13.52 9.68 5.39
C ALA A 138 13.28 8.94 6.72
N ALA A 139 13.01 7.63 6.66
CA ALA A 139 12.86 6.79 7.84
C ALA A 139 14.16 6.72 8.65
N ALA A 140 15.30 6.47 8.01
CA ALA A 140 16.60 6.42 8.67
C ALA A 140 16.97 7.75 9.34
N LYS A 141 16.69 8.89 8.67
CA LYS A 141 16.90 10.23 9.25
C LYS A 141 16.04 10.47 10.50
N ALA A 142 14.89 9.81 10.61
CA ALA A 142 14.02 9.87 11.76
C ALA A 142 14.33 8.80 12.83
N ASP A 143 15.40 8.02 12.68
CA ASP A 143 15.72 6.86 13.51
C ASP A 143 14.55 5.85 13.56
N ARG A 144 14.02 5.53 12.39
CA ARG A 144 12.89 4.62 12.17
C ARG A 144 13.17 3.67 11.01
N GLN A 145 12.37 2.61 10.91
CA GLN A 145 12.35 1.71 9.76
C GLN A 145 11.27 2.14 8.75
N ALA A 146 11.52 1.91 7.46
CA ALA A 146 10.47 2.06 6.45
C ALA A 146 9.55 0.82 6.45
N LEU A 147 8.23 1.04 6.38
CA LEU A 147 7.24 -0.01 6.08
C LEU A 147 6.86 0.11 4.61
N LEU A 148 7.38 -0.78 3.78
CA LEU A 148 7.17 -0.74 2.33
C LEU A 148 6.16 -1.82 1.91
N VAL A 149 5.30 -1.50 0.96
CA VAL A 149 4.40 -2.47 0.33
C VAL A 149 4.80 -2.59 -1.14
N LEU A 150 5.16 -3.80 -1.55
CA LEU A 150 5.47 -4.11 -2.94
C LEU A 150 4.26 -4.78 -3.56
N TYR A 151 3.71 -4.19 -4.60
CA TYR A 151 2.48 -4.65 -5.22
C TYR A 151 2.58 -4.51 -6.73
N ASN A 152 3.51 -5.20 -7.38
CA ASN A 152 3.77 -5.03 -8.81
C ASN A 152 3.83 -6.37 -9.59
N ILE A 153 3.33 -7.46 -9.02
CA ILE A 153 3.31 -8.78 -9.69
C ILE A 153 2.58 -8.71 -11.04
N PRO A 154 3.09 -9.34 -12.12
CA PRO A 154 2.38 -9.39 -13.40
C PRO A 154 1.00 -10.05 -13.27
N HIS A 155 0.04 -9.57 -14.07
CA HIS A 155 -1.37 -9.98 -14.01
C HIS A 155 -1.99 -9.74 -12.62
N ARG A 156 -1.63 -8.62 -12.00
CA ARG A 156 -2.14 -8.21 -10.69
C ARG A 156 -3.66 -8.11 -10.69
N ASP A 157 -4.27 -8.62 -9.61
CA ASP A 157 -5.71 -8.54 -9.37
C ASP A 157 -6.58 -9.08 -10.53
N CYS A 158 -5.99 -9.90 -11.41
CA CYS A 158 -6.62 -10.54 -12.57
C CYS A 158 -7.49 -9.62 -13.42
N GLY A 159 -7.14 -8.33 -13.49
CA GLY A 159 -7.87 -7.34 -14.27
C GLY A 159 -9.02 -6.62 -13.53
N GLN A 160 -9.18 -6.81 -12.22
CA GLN A 160 -10.18 -6.14 -11.37
C GLN A 160 -9.77 -4.69 -11.04
N PHE A 161 -10.28 -4.11 -9.95
CA PHE A 161 -10.18 -2.68 -9.63
C PHE A 161 -8.73 -2.18 -9.45
N SER A 162 -7.84 -3.03 -8.95
CA SER A 162 -6.42 -2.75 -8.75
C SER A 162 -5.54 -3.38 -9.83
N LYS A 163 -6.09 -3.69 -11.00
CA LYS A 163 -5.32 -4.22 -12.14
C LYS A 163 -4.07 -3.39 -12.44
N GLY A 164 -3.03 -4.08 -12.89
CA GLY A 164 -1.73 -3.49 -13.18
C GLY A 164 -0.65 -4.54 -13.00
N GLY A 165 0.46 -4.13 -12.41
CA GLY A 165 1.65 -4.97 -12.28
C GLY A 165 2.63 -4.75 -13.43
N ALA A 166 3.80 -5.33 -13.28
CA ALA A 166 4.82 -5.35 -14.31
C ALA A 166 4.31 -6.05 -15.58
N ALA A 167 4.87 -5.66 -16.73
CA ALA A 167 4.44 -6.16 -18.03
C ALA A 167 4.65 -7.68 -18.18
N ASP A 168 5.72 -8.21 -17.57
CA ASP A 168 6.13 -9.61 -17.58
C ASP A 168 7.07 -9.88 -16.39
N GLY A 169 7.53 -11.13 -16.27
CA GLY A 169 8.43 -11.54 -15.20
C GLY A 169 9.80 -10.84 -15.20
N ASP A 170 10.33 -10.43 -16.36
CA ASP A 170 11.63 -9.75 -16.43
C ASP A 170 11.51 -8.30 -15.99
N ALA A 171 10.44 -7.62 -16.40
CA ALA A 171 10.09 -6.30 -15.88
C ALA A 171 9.89 -6.34 -14.36
N TYR A 172 9.25 -7.39 -13.83
CA TYR A 172 9.09 -7.56 -12.39
C TYR A 172 10.42 -7.73 -11.65
N ARG A 173 11.31 -8.61 -12.14
CA ARG A 173 12.64 -8.82 -11.55
C ARG A 173 13.47 -7.54 -11.56
N ALA A 174 13.44 -6.79 -12.66
CA ALA A 174 14.13 -5.50 -12.78
C ALA A 174 13.56 -4.47 -11.79
N TRP A 175 12.24 -4.46 -11.59
CA TRP A 175 11.58 -3.60 -10.62
C TRP A 175 11.97 -3.96 -9.18
N VAL A 176 11.95 -5.24 -8.79
CA VAL A 176 12.39 -5.68 -7.46
C VAL A 176 13.87 -5.36 -7.22
N GLU A 177 14.72 -5.55 -8.23
CA GLU A 177 16.13 -5.18 -8.17
C GLU A 177 16.30 -3.66 -7.90
N ALA A 178 15.52 -2.82 -8.57
CA ALA A 178 15.52 -1.38 -8.39
C ALA A 178 15.06 -0.98 -6.98
N VAL A 179 13.97 -1.56 -6.48
CA VAL A 179 13.52 -1.38 -5.08
C VAL A 179 14.64 -1.75 -4.11
N ALA A 180 15.27 -2.90 -4.31
CA ALA A 180 16.30 -3.40 -3.41
C ALA A 180 17.56 -2.51 -3.39
N ARG A 181 17.95 -1.91 -4.52
CA ARG A 181 18.98 -0.85 -4.56
C ARG A 181 18.53 0.40 -3.79
N GLY A 182 17.27 0.79 -3.94
CA GLY A 182 16.66 1.90 -3.22
C GLY A 182 16.65 1.68 -1.71
N ILE A 183 16.45 0.44 -1.24
CA ILE A 183 16.55 0.09 0.20
C ILE A 183 18.00 0.13 0.68
N GLY A 184 18.92 -0.48 -0.05
CA GLY A 184 20.34 -0.54 0.32
C GLY A 184 20.57 -1.27 1.66
N ASP A 185 21.27 -0.63 2.59
CA ASP A 185 21.59 -1.14 3.92
C ASP A 185 20.67 -0.62 5.03
N ARG A 186 19.69 0.22 4.70
CA ARG A 186 18.76 0.86 5.64
C ARG A 186 17.71 -0.13 6.14
N GLY A 187 17.22 0.12 7.35
CA GLY A 187 16.17 -0.71 7.97
C GLY A 187 14.83 -0.60 7.24
N ALA A 188 14.30 -1.73 6.79
CA ALA A 188 13.02 -1.80 6.10
C ALA A 188 12.26 -3.08 6.46
N THR A 189 10.94 -2.97 6.54
CA THR A 189 10.03 -4.12 6.53
C THR A 189 9.21 -4.05 5.24
N VAL A 190 9.23 -5.14 4.48
CA VAL A 190 8.54 -5.26 3.19
C VAL A 190 7.38 -6.23 3.33
N VAL A 191 6.17 -5.74 3.05
CA VAL A 191 5.01 -6.60 2.77
C VAL A 191 4.98 -6.88 1.27
N LEU A 192 5.17 -8.14 0.91
CA LEU A 192 5.41 -8.56 -0.48
C LEU A 192 4.15 -9.10 -1.13
N GLU A 193 3.74 -8.42 -2.19
CA GLU A 193 2.68 -8.77 -3.12
C GLU A 193 1.36 -9.16 -2.46
N PRO A 194 0.64 -8.19 -1.85
CA PRO A 194 -0.73 -8.39 -1.41
C PRO A 194 -1.56 -9.18 -2.44
N ASP A 195 -2.33 -10.15 -1.96
CA ASP A 195 -3.21 -11.04 -2.72
C ASP A 195 -2.53 -12.00 -3.72
N ALA A 196 -1.23 -11.88 -3.99
CA ALA A 196 -0.62 -12.63 -5.08
C ALA A 196 -0.63 -14.15 -4.86
N VAL A 197 -0.46 -14.59 -3.62
CA VAL A 197 -0.49 -16.02 -3.25
C VAL A 197 -1.92 -16.56 -3.21
N VAL A 198 -2.87 -15.83 -2.61
CA VAL A 198 -4.27 -16.29 -2.54
C VAL A 198 -4.89 -16.38 -3.93
N HIS A 199 -4.48 -15.50 -4.85
CA HIS A 199 -4.93 -15.56 -6.24
C HIS A 199 -4.48 -16.80 -7.03
N LEU A 200 -3.54 -17.60 -6.49
CA LEU A 200 -3.15 -18.89 -7.07
C LEU A 200 -4.13 -20.00 -6.70
N VAL A 201 -4.89 -19.83 -5.62
CA VAL A 201 -5.81 -20.86 -5.09
C VAL A 201 -7.27 -20.45 -5.12
N ASP A 202 -7.57 -19.20 -5.47
CA ASP A 202 -8.95 -18.73 -5.63
C ASP A 202 -9.52 -18.86 -7.05
N GLY A 203 -8.67 -19.20 -8.03
CA GLY A 203 -9.02 -19.31 -9.45
C GLY A 203 -8.80 -18.04 -10.27
N CYS A 204 -8.36 -16.95 -9.64
CA CYS A 204 -8.11 -15.66 -10.28
C CYS A 204 -6.91 -15.75 -11.23
N THR A 205 -5.76 -16.24 -10.76
CA THR A 205 -4.57 -16.40 -11.60
C THR A 205 -4.73 -17.64 -12.47
N PRO A 206 -4.70 -17.52 -13.82
CA PRO A 206 -4.77 -18.67 -14.71
C PRO A 206 -3.67 -19.70 -14.44
N ARG A 207 -4.00 -20.99 -14.50
CA ARG A 207 -3.10 -22.09 -14.13
C ARG A 207 -1.78 -22.09 -14.88
N GLN A 208 -1.78 -21.66 -16.14
CA GLN A 208 -0.56 -21.56 -16.96
C GLN A 208 0.45 -20.52 -16.44
N LEU A 209 0.02 -19.58 -15.59
CA LEU A 209 0.87 -18.53 -14.99
C LEU A 209 1.35 -18.87 -13.58
N HIS A 210 0.93 -20.01 -13.01
CA HIS A 210 1.21 -20.35 -11.61
C HIS A 210 2.71 -20.51 -11.34
N GLU A 211 3.43 -21.28 -12.17
CA GLU A 211 4.87 -21.51 -11.97
C GLU A 211 5.66 -20.22 -12.08
N GLU A 212 5.36 -19.37 -13.07
CA GLU A 212 6.00 -18.06 -13.21
C GLU A 212 5.75 -17.21 -11.96
N ARG A 213 4.51 -17.12 -11.46
CA ARG A 213 4.21 -16.35 -10.26
C ARG A 213 4.95 -16.87 -9.02
N TYR A 214 5.02 -18.19 -8.82
CA TYR A 214 5.81 -18.77 -7.73
C TYR A 214 7.30 -18.42 -7.86
N ASP A 215 7.86 -18.51 -9.07
CA ASP A 215 9.26 -18.15 -9.35
C ASP A 215 9.55 -16.66 -9.07
N LEU A 216 8.62 -15.77 -9.44
CA LEU A 216 8.76 -14.34 -9.20
C LEU A 216 8.69 -14.00 -7.70
N LEU A 217 7.74 -14.57 -6.96
CA LEU A 217 7.61 -14.34 -5.52
C LEU A 217 8.83 -14.86 -4.75
N ARG A 218 9.27 -16.09 -5.04
CA ARG A 218 10.48 -16.66 -4.43
C ARG A 218 11.72 -15.85 -4.76
N GLY A 219 11.90 -15.48 -6.04
CA GLY A 219 13.01 -14.64 -6.47
C GLY A 219 13.02 -13.27 -5.81
N ALA A 220 11.84 -12.69 -5.56
CA ALA A 220 11.72 -11.43 -4.83
C ALA A 220 12.13 -11.55 -3.36
N VAL A 221 11.67 -12.60 -2.66
CA VAL A 221 12.12 -12.92 -1.29
C VAL A 221 13.63 -13.06 -1.25
N GLU A 222 14.21 -13.93 -2.09
CA GLU A 222 15.65 -14.17 -2.14
C GLU A 222 16.45 -12.88 -2.42
N ARG A 223 15.94 -12.02 -3.30
CA ARG A 223 16.62 -10.78 -3.65
C ARG A 223 16.57 -9.76 -2.51
N LEU A 224 15.41 -9.55 -1.90
CA LEU A 224 15.20 -8.59 -0.83
C LEU A 224 15.96 -8.99 0.45
N LYS A 225 16.06 -10.29 0.72
CA LYS A 225 16.79 -10.83 1.88
C LYS A 225 18.31 -10.70 1.78
N LYS A 226 18.86 -10.25 0.65
CA LYS A 226 20.27 -9.84 0.54
C LYS A 226 20.55 -8.49 1.23
N GLN A 227 19.53 -7.75 1.67
CA GLN A 227 19.68 -6.48 2.35
C GLN A 227 19.74 -6.75 3.87
N PRO A 228 20.80 -6.31 4.57
CA PRO A 228 21.06 -6.71 5.96
C PRO A 228 20.00 -6.22 6.95
N GLY A 229 19.32 -5.12 6.66
CA GLY A 229 18.28 -4.52 7.51
C GLY A 229 16.85 -4.82 7.06
N THR A 230 16.65 -5.73 6.10
CA THR A 230 15.33 -5.95 5.49
C THR A 230 14.63 -7.19 6.04
N ARG A 231 13.44 -6.95 6.59
CA ARG A 231 12.45 -8.00 6.89
C ARG A 231 11.45 -8.13 5.73
N VAL A 232 11.07 -9.34 5.38
CA VAL A 232 10.12 -9.64 4.30
C VAL A 232 8.99 -10.50 4.85
N TYR A 233 7.76 -10.02 4.69
CA TYR A 233 6.53 -10.74 4.98
C TYR A 233 5.77 -10.96 3.68
N LEU A 234 5.65 -12.22 3.28
CA LEU A 234 4.87 -12.58 2.09
C LEU A 234 3.37 -12.48 2.41
N ASP A 235 2.57 -11.84 1.57
CA ASP A 235 1.13 -11.78 1.83
C ASP A 235 0.47 -13.17 1.77
N ALA A 236 -0.46 -13.41 2.69
CA ALA A 236 -1.18 -14.67 2.86
C ALA A 236 -2.70 -14.48 2.87
N GLY A 237 -3.21 -13.39 2.29
CA GLY A 237 -4.64 -13.11 2.22
C GLY A 237 -5.27 -12.89 3.60
N ASN A 238 -6.48 -13.41 3.82
CA ASN A 238 -7.22 -13.17 5.07
C ASN A 238 -8.16 -14.33 5.44
N ALA A 239 -8.59 -14.33 6.71
CA ALA A 239 -9.42 -15.37 7.32
C ALA A 239 -10.78 -15.60 6.64
N GLY A 240 -11.30 -14.61 5.91
CA GLY A 240 -12.58 -14.69 5.22
C GLY A 240 -12.50 -15.18 3.77
N TRP A 241 -11.30 -15.46 3.25
CA TRP A 241 -11.12 -15.76 1.82
C TRP A 241 -10.80 -17.23 1.54
N ARG A 242 -9.71 -17.75 2.10
CA ARG A 242 -9.26 -19.13 1.93
C ARG A 242 -8.77 -19.67 3.27
N THR A 243 -8.83 -20.99 3.44
CA THR A 243 -8.40 -21.64 4.68
C THR A 243 -6.88 -21.68 4.76
N ALA A 244 -6.33 -21.78 5.98
CA ALA A 244 -4.90 -21.97 6.19
C ALA A 244 -4.38 -23.24 5.47
N ASP A 245 -5.20 -24.30 5.41
CA ASP A 245 -4.89 -25.52 4.65
C ASP A 245 -4.74 -25.30 3.15
N ALA A 246 -5.48 -24.35 2.57
CA ALA A 246 -5.36 -24.05 1.15
C ALA A 246 -4.07 -23.25 0.83
N LEU A 247 -3.48 -22.57 1.82
CA LEU A 247 -2.42 -21.57 1.59
C LEU A 247 -1.01 -22.02 2.00
N PHE A 248 -0.86 -23.04 2.84
CA PHE A 248 0.48 -23.43 3.30
C PHE A 248 1.40 -23.90 2.17
N ASP A 249 0.93 -24.75 1.24
CA ASP A 249 1.76 -25.20 0.12
C ASP A 249 2.05 -24.08 -0.89
N PRO A 250 1.06 -23.24 -1.29
CA PRO A 250 1.35 -22.04 -2.07
C PRO A 250 2.41 -21.12 -1.43
N LEU A 251 2.33 -20.86 -0.12
CA LEU A 251 3.35 -20.04 0.56
C LEU A 251 4.73 -20.70 0.55
N ARG A 252 4.80 -22.01 0.78
CA ARG A 252 6.04 -22.78 0.67
C ARG A 252 6.66 -22.65 -0.73
N ARG A 253 5.84 -22.80 -1.77
CA ARG A 253 6.27 -22.67 -3.16
C ARG A 253 6.68 -21.25 -3.53
N ALA A 254 6.04 -20.25 -2.92
CA ALA A 254 6.35 -18.83 -3.10
C ALA A 254 7.57 -18.35 -2.27
N GLY A 255 8.22 -19.24 -1.50
CA GLY A 255 9.50 -18.95 -0.84
C GLY A 255 9.40 -18.47 0.62
N ILE A 256 8.32 -18.76 1.33
CA ILE A 256 8.15 -18.40 2.77
C ILE A 256 9.30 -18.88 3.67
N GLU A 257 10.00 -19.95 3.29
CA GLU A 257 11.15 -20.48 4.05
C GLU A 257 12.27 -19.43 4.17
N GLY A 258 12.53 -18.67 3.11
CA GLY A 258 13.53 -17.60 3.06
C GLY A 258 13.05 -16.26 3.63
N ALA A 259 11.74 -16.06 3.76
CA ALA A 259 11.15 -14.86 4.33
C ALA A 259 11.19 -14.87 5.87
N ASP A 260 10.98 -13.72 6.50
CA ASP A 260 10.91 -13.59 7.96
C ASP A 260 9.56 -14.10 8.47
N GLY A 261 8.49 -13.85 7.71
CA GLY A 261 7.13 -14.25 8.06
C GLY A 261 6.14 -14.06 6.92
N PHE A 262 4.86 -13.93 7.25
CA PHE A 262 3.80 -13.58 6.31
C PHE A 262 2.91 -12.45 6.84
N ALA A 263 2.18 -11.78 5.95
CA ALA A 263 1.21 -10.76 6.30
C ALA A 263 -0.21 -11.29 6.09
N VAL A 264 -1.15 -10.89 6.95
CA VAL A 264 -2.57 -11.22 6.79
C VAL A 264 -3.44 -9.98 6.88
N ASN A 265 -4.64 -10.08 6.31
CA ASN A 265 -5.70 -9.06 6.35
C ASN A 265 -5.39 -7.78 5.57
N VAL A 266 -4.33 -7.75 4.74
CA VAL A 266 -3.93 -6.56 3.98
C VAL A 266 -5.11 -5.98 3.20
N SER A 267 -5.40 -4.70 3.42
CA SER A 267 -6.55 -3.99 2.82
C SER A 267 -7.93 -4.58 3.12
N ASN A 268 -8.06 -5.52 4.06
CA ASN A 268 -9.33 -6.15 4.40
C ASN A 268 -9.82 -5.71 5.80
N PHE A 269 -10.86 -6.38 6.29
CA PHE A 269 -11.63 -5.94 7.45
C PHE A 269 -11.87 -7.07 8.47
N GLN A 270 -11.24 -8.24 8.29
CA GLN A 270 -11.38 -9.33 9.26
C GLN A 270 -10.92 -8.87 10.63
N THR A 271 -11.63 -9.31 11.68
CA THR A 271 -11.28 -8.88 13.04
C THR A 271 -9.84 -9.29 13.38
N THR A 272 -9.21 -8.57 14.31
CA THR A 272 -7.87 -8.93 14.77
C THR A 272 -7.84 -10.34 15.36
N ALA A 273 -8.91 -10.75 16.06
CA ALA A 273 -9.04 -12.10 16.62
C ALA A 273 -9.08 -13.17 15.52
N ASP A 274 -9.93 -13.01 14.51
CA ASP A 274 -10.04 -13.98 13.41
C ASP A 274 -8.76 -14.05 12.58
N SER A 275 -8.13 -12.89 12.35
CA SER A 275 -6.86 -12.80 11.62
C SER A 275 -5.71 -13.46 12.40
N THR A 276 -5.68 -13.29 13.72
CA THR A 276 -4.69 -13.92 14.59
C THR A 276 -4.86 -15.43 14.63
N GLU A 277 -6.09 -15.93 14.78
CA GLU A 277 -6.36 -17.36 14.74
C GLU A 277 -5.99 -17.99 13.39
N PHE A 278 -6.40 -17.36 12.29
CA PHE A 278 -6.01 -17.78 10.95
C PHE A 278 -4.48 -17.81 10.78
N GLY A 279 -3.79 -16.75 11.22
CA GLY A 279 -2.34 -16.67 11.19
C GLY A 279 -1.67 -17.75 12.03
N ARG A 280 -2.14 -18.05 13.24
CA ARG A 280 -1.61 -19.15 14.07
C ARG A 280 -1.73 -20.51 13.38
N GLN A 281 -2.89 -20.80 12.80
CA GLN A 281 -3.11 -22.05 12.06
C GLN A 281 -2.15 -22.18 10.87
N LEU A 282 -1.93 -21.08 10.15
CA LEU A 282 -1.04 -21.06 9.00
C LEU A 282 0.44 -21.15 9.42
N SER A 283 0.84 -20.39 10.44
CA SER A 283 2.17 -20.40 11.04
C SER A 283 2.59 -21.81 11.44
N ALA A 284 1.70 -22.56 12.12
CA ALA A 284 1.95 -23.95 12.50
C ALA A 284 2.25 -24.87 11.29
N LYS A 285 1.75 -24.54 10.09
CA LYS A 285 1.95 -25.32 8.86
C LYS A 285 3.20 -24.90 8.08
N VAL A 286 3.69 -23.68 8.28
CA VAL A 286 4.86 -23.13 7.57
C VAL A 286 6.10 -23.02 8.46
N GLY A 287 6.18 -23.86 9.51
CA GLY A 287 7.37 -23.99 10.37
C GLY A 287 7.43 -22.99 11.53
N GLY A 288 6.29 -22.50 12.00
CA GLY A 288 6.22 -21.58 13.13
C GLY A 288 6.68 -20.16 12.80
N LYS A 289 6.59 -19.76 11.52
CA LYS A 289 6.96 -18.41 11.09
C LYS A 289 6.04 -17.37 11.75
N PRO A 290 6.56 -16.24 12.24
CA PRO A 290 5.72 -15.17 12.75
C PRO A 290 4.97 -14.48 11.62
N PHE A 291 4.03 -13.62 11.97
CA PHE A 291 3.24 -12.87 11.01
C PHE A 291 2.85 -11.48 11.51
N VAL A 292 2.43 -10.63 10.59
CA VAL A 292 1.87 -9.30 10.88
C VAL A 292 0.42 -9.24 10.42
N VAL A 293 -0.40 -8.44 11.11
CA VAL A 293 -1.82 -8.26 10.79
C VAL A 293 -2.08 -6.82 10.38
N ASP A 294 -2.74 -6.62 9.23
CA ASP A 294 -3.28 -5.31 8.88
C ASP A 294 -4.51 -5.00 9.73
N THR A 295 -4.40 -3.97 10.58
CA THR A 295 -5.47 -3.47 11.45
C THR A 295 -5.99 -2.11 11.01
N SER A 296 -5.63 -1.64 9.82
CA SER A 296 -5.98 -0.31 9.29
C SER A 296 -7.47 0.04 9.37
N ARG A 297 -8.35 -0.93 9.08
CA ARG A 297 -9.80 -0.68 8.92
C ARG A 297 -10.70 -1.73 9.58
N ASN A 298 -10.16 -2.58 10.45
CA ASN A 298 -10.88 -3.75 10.96
C ASN A 298 -11.60 -3.54 12.31
N GLY A 299 -11.71 -2.29 12.82
CA GLY A 299 -12.26 -1.99 14.14
C GLY A 299 -13.74 -2.37 14.35
N SER A 300 -14.48 -2.55 13.24
CA SER A 300 -15.88 -3.01 13.23
C SER A 300 -16.04 -4.40 12.59
N GLY A 301 -14.95 -5.12 12.33
CA GLY A 301 -14.94 -6.39 11.60
C GLY A 301 -15.33 -6.25 10.13
N PRO A 302 -15.65 -7.36 9.43
CA PRO A 302 -16.05 -7.35 8.03
C PRO A 302 -17.49 -6.87 7.83
N TYR A 303 -17.79 -6.40 6.62
CA TYR A 303 -19.13 -6.00 6.24
C TYR A 303 -19.98 -7.21 5.84
N THR A 304 -21.04 -7.48 6.61
CA THR A 304 -21.89 -8.69 6.45
C THR A 304 -23.29 -8.41 5.94
N ALA A 305 -23.64 -7.14 5.68
CA ALA A 305 -25.00 -6.73 5.31
C ALA A 305 -25.29 -6.82 3.79
N SER A 306 -24.48 -7.56 3.04
CA SER A 306 -24.67 -7.78 1.61
C SER A 306 -24.20 -9.17 1.24
N ASP A 307 -24.96 -9.84 0.36
CA ASP A 307 -24.61 -11.12 -0.24
C ASP A 307 -23.71 -10.96 -1.49
N SER A 308 -23.23 -9.74 -1.78
CA SER A 308 -22.30 -9.48 -2.88
C SER A 308 -20.90 -10.03 -2.57
N GLU A 309 -20.21 -10.53 -3.61
CA GLU A 309 -18.81 -10.93 -3.52
C GLU A 309 -17.85 -9.72 -3.32
N GLU A 310 -18.33 -8.49 -3.48
CA GLU A 310 -17.56 -7.24 -3.29
C GLU A 310 -17.75 -6.62 -1.90
N THR A 311 -18.04 -7.41 -0.86
CA THR A 311 -18.19 -6.93 0.53
C THR A 311 -16.94 -6.20 1.06
N TRP A 312 -15.80 -6.41 0.42
CA TRP A 312 -14.52 -5.76 0.71
C TRP A 312 -14.32 -4.39 0.04
N CYS A 313 -15.06 -4.05 -1.02
CA CYS A 313 -14.73 -2.86 -1.81
C CYS A 313 -15.43 -1.57 -1.28
N ASN A 314 -14.74 -0.71 -0.53
CA ASN A 314 -15.31 0.49 0.11
C ASN A 314 -16.58 0.24 0.97
N PRO A 315 -16.64 -0.79 1.84
CA PRO A 315 -17.83 -1.07 2.63
C PRO A 315 -18.15 0.04 3.65
N PRO A 316 -19.43 0.34 3.89
CA PRO A 316 -19.84 1.31 4.91
C PRO A 316 -19.69 0.76 6.33
N GLY A 317 -19.67 1.67 7.30
CA GLY A 317 -19.71 1.35 8.73
C GLY A 317 -18.47 0.61 9.25
N ARG A 318 -17.36 0.64 8.49
CA ARG A 318 -16.06 0.16 8.97
C ARG A 318 -15.44 1.23 9.86
N ALA A 319 -14.46 0.83 10.65
CA ALA A 319 -13.79 1.70 11.61
C ALA A 319 -12.29 1.45 11.59
N LEU A 320 -11.49 2.47 11.95
CA LEU A 320 -10.08 2.23 12.25
C LEU A 320 -9.96 1.12 13.30
N GLY A 321 -9.04 0.19 13.09
CA GLY A 321 -8.70 -0.83 14.07
C GLY A 321 -7.63 -0.35 15.05
N GLU A 322 -6.98 -1.32 15.70
CA GLU A 322 -5.87 -1.06 16.62
C GLU A 322 -4.76 -0.28 15.90
N PRO A 323 -4.25 0.83 16.48
CA PRO A 323 -3.09 1.53 15.93
C PRO A 323 -1.86 0.62 15.81
N PRO A 324 -0.90 0.94 14.92
CA PRO A 324 0.29 0.13 14.75
C PRO A 324 1.07 -0.04 16.06
N THR A 325 1.38 -1.28 16.42
CA THR A 325 2.10 -1.65 17.65
C THR A 325 2.82 -2.98 17.49
N THR A 326 3.92 -3.14 18.24
CA THR A 326 4.61 -4.43 18.41
C THR A 326 4.22 -5.15 19.71
N ASP A 327 3.48 -4.48 20.60
CA ASP A 327 2.92 -5.09 21.81
C ASP A 327 1.57 -5.76 21.49
N THR A 328 1.64 -6.95 20.91
CA THR A 328 0.47 -7.71 20.42
C THR A 328 -0.06 -8.72 21.46
N GLY A 329 0.73 -9.02 22.48
CA GLY A 329 0.44 -10.07 23.46
C GLY A 329 0.54 -11.51 22.92
N ASP A 330 1.08 -11.70 21.72
CA ASP A 330 1.23 -13.00 21.05
C ASP A 330 2.61 -13.11 20.38
N ASP A 331 3.45 -14.04 20.83
CA ASP A 331 4.80 -14.24 20.33
C ASP A 331 4.87 -14.61 18.82
N LEU A 332 3.75 -15.05 18.23
CA LEU A 332 3.67 -15.30 16.78
C LEU A 332 3.24 -14.07 15.96
N VAL A 333 2.72 -13.03 16.61
CA VAL A 333 2.28 -11.80 15.94
C VAL A 333 3.31 -10.72 16.17
N ASP A 334 4.18 -10.51 15.19
CA ASP A 334 5.28 -9.54 15.29
C ASP A 334 4.77 -8.09 15.41
N ALA A 335 3.65 -7.77 14.76
CA ALA A 335 3.03 -6.45 14.85
C ALA A 335 1.57 -6.44 14.34
N TYR A 336 0.80 -5.51 14.90
CA TYR A 336 -0.34 -4.91 14.22
C TYR A 336 0.15 -3.72 13.40
N LEU A 337 -0.21 -3.65 12.13
CA LEU A 337 0.26 -2.63 11.19
C LEU A 337 -0.92 -2.02 10.44
N TRP A 338 -0.78 -0.80 9.97
CA TRP A 338 -1.68 -0.24 8.97
C TRP A 338 -1.02 -0.35 7.60
N ILE A 339 -1.18 -1.51 6.97
CA ILE A 339 -0.54 -1.82 5.68
C ILE A 339 -1.28 -1.07 4.56
N LYS A 340 -2.61 -1.19 4.52
CA LYS A 340 -3.47 -0.26 3.78
C LYS A 340 -3.48 1.09 4.47
N ARG A 341 -3.40 2.17 3.67
CA ARG A 341 -3.56 3.54 4.13
C ARG A 341 -5.06 3.84 4.35
N PRO A 342 -5.53 4.03 5.60
CA PRO A 342 -6.94 4.29 5.86
C PRO A 342 -7.37 5.61 5.21
N GLY A 343 -8.40 5.57 4.37
CA GLY A 343 -8.89 6.72 3.62
C GLY A 343 -8.62 6.65 2.11
N GLU A 344 -7.77 5.73 1.65
CA GLU A 344 -7.66 5.45 0.21
C GLU A 344 -8.75 4.50 -0.25
N SER A 345 -9.36 4.81 -1.40
CA SER A 345 -10.39 3.99 -2.02
C SER A 345 -9.87 2.59 -2.39
N ASP A 346 -10.75 1.60 -2.38
CA ASP A 346 -10.51 0.24 -2.87
C ASP A 346 -10.82 0.10 -4.37
N GLY A 347 -11.54 1.07 -4.97
CA GLY A 347 -11.99 1.05 -6.35
C GLY A 347 -13.26 1.90 -6.58
N ASP A 348 -13.75 1.97 -7.81
CA ASP A 348 -14.91 2.80 -8.17
C ASP A 348 -16.26 2.29 -7.60
N CYS A 349 -16.22 1.17 -6.86
CA CYS A 349 -17.35 0.55 -6.19
C CYS A 349 -17.98 1.48 -5.13
N ARG A 350 -19.30 1.35 -4.94
CA ARG A 350 -20.08 2.11 -3.95
C ARG A 350 -19.89 3.63 -4.05
N GLY A 351 -19.60 4.14 -5.25
CA GLY A 351 -19.37 5.56 -5.51
C GLY A 351 -18.01 6.08 -5.06
N GLY A 352 -17.07 5.17 -4.79
CA GLY A 352 -15.70 5.53 -4.46
C GLY A 352 -14.90 6.07 -5.65
N PRO A 353 -13.81 6.79 -5.40
CA PRO A 353 -12.79 7.11 -6.41
C PRO A 353 -12.01 5.86 -6.85
N LYS A 354 -11.05 6.04 -7.78
CA LYS A 354 -10.21 4.92 -8.23
C LYS A 354 -9.40 4.33 -7.08
N ALA A 355 -9.05 3.04 -7.20
CA ALA A 355 -8.24 2.35 -6.21
C ALA A 355 -6.95 3.13 -5.89
N GLY A 356 -6.68 3.36 -4.60
CA GLY A 356 -5.53 4.12 -4.12
C GLY A 356 -5.71 5.65 -4.07
N GLU A 357 -6.78 6.21 -4.66
CA GLU A 357 -7.06 7.63 -4.55
C GLU A 357 -7.57 7.98 -3.13
N TRP A 358 -7.06 9.09 -2.58
CA TRP A 358 -7.47 9.59 -1.27
C TRP A 358 -8.93 10.06 -1.29
N TRP A 359 -9.74 9.54 -0.36
CA TRP A 359 -11.16 9.83 -0.25
C TRP A 359 -11.49 10.41 1.14
N PRO A 360 -11.54 11.75 1.29
CA PRO A 360 -11.67 12.38 2.60
C PRO A 360 -12.90 11.96 3.39
N ALA A 361 -14.05 11.78 2.72
CA ALA A 361 -15.28 11.33 3.36
C ALA A 361 -15.12 9.93 3.98
N TYR A 362 -14.51 9.00 3.25
CA TYR A 362 -14.25 7.65 3.75
C TYR A 362 -13.28 7.64 4.93
N ALA A 363 -12.21 8.44 4.86
CA ALA A 363 -11.27 8.61 5.97
C ALA A 363 -11.96 9.12 7.25
N LEU A 364 -12.82 10.13 7.12
CA LEU A 364 -13.60 10.67 8.25
C LEU A 364 -14.56 9.63 8.83
N ASP A 365 -15.21 8.84 7.98
CA ASP A 365 -16.16 7.82 8.44
C ASP A 365 -15.46 6.70 9.22
N LEU A 366 -14.30 6.23 8.76
CA LEU A 366 -13.46 5.27 9.48
C LEU A 366 -13.08 5.78 10.87
N VAL A 367 -12.69 7.05 10.98
CA VAL A 367 -12.28 7.68 12.24
C VAL A 367 -13.47 7.85 13.19
N ARG A 368 -14.63 8.27 12.68
CA ARG A 368 -15.85 8.51 13.47
C ARG A 368 -16.45 7.22 14.02
N ALA A 369 -16.37 6.14 13.24
CA ALA A 369 -16.85 4.83 13.66
C ALA A 369 -15.91 4.13 14.64
N ALA A 370 -14.63 4.52 14.67
CA ALA A 370 -13.66 3.98 15.61
C ALA A 370 -14.06 4.31 17.05
N LYS A 371 -14.04 3.29 17.92
CA LYS A 371 -14.23 3.47 19.36
C LYS A 371 -13.23 4.53 19.85
N LYS A 372 -13.67 5.41 20.74
CA LYS A 372 -12.75 6.32 21.42
C LYS A 372 -11.85 5.45 22.30
N GLY A 373 -10.57 5.38 21.94
CA GLY A 373 -9.52 4.79 22.78
C GLY A 373 -9.28 5.60 24.04
#